data_AF-A0AAW9B6W6-F1
#
_entry.id   AF-A0AAW9B6W6-F1
#
_cell.length_a   1.000
_cell.length_b   1.000
_cell.length_c   1.000
_cell.angle_alpha   90.00
_cell.angle_beta   90.00
_cell.angle_gamma   90.00
#
_symmetry.space_group_name_H-M   'P 1'
#
loop_
_entity.id
_entity.type
_entity.pdbx_description
1 polymer ?
#
loop_
_entity_poly.entity_id
_entity_poly.type
_entity_poly.pdbx_seq_one_letter_code
_entity_poly.pdbx_strand_id
1 'polypeptide(L)'
;VRGLHLKEKHVTWHGQIIPGALFDFALYFYNNHKALLQKGSGPYFYLPKLQSHHEAMWWSEVFHFTEEYFGLETGTIKATVLIETLPAVFEMDEILFSLKEHIVGLNCGRWDYIFSYIKTLKKHPDRVLPDRQVVTMDKPFLNAYSRLLVRTCHKRGAFAMGGMAAFIPAKDPQENQKVLDKIHNDKSLEANNGHDGTWVAHPGLADTAMEVFSAALGERTNQLDVSRSEDAPITAAELLEPCDGERTEEGMR
;
A
#
# COMPACT_ATOMS: atom_id res chain seq x y z
N VAL A 1 -10.93 2.35 -4.21
CA VAL A 1 -12.18 1.60 -4.49
C VAL A 1 -12.27 0.40 -3.56
N ARG A 2 -13.43 -0.25 -3.42
CA ARG A 2 -13.52 -1.58 -2.78
C ARG A 2 -12.65 -2.62 -3.52
N GLY A 3 -12.21 -3.66 -2.80
CA GLY A 3 -11.44 -4.76 -3.39
C GLY A 3 -12.30 -5.70 -4.25
N LEU A 4 -11.65 -6.46 -5.14
CA LEU A 4 -12.31 -7.30 -6.16
C LEU A 4 -13.30 -8.35 -5.59
N HIS A 5 -13.12 -8.76 -4.33
CA HIS A 5 -13.98 -9.73 -3.66
C HIS A 5 -15.31 -9.14 -3.15
N LEU A 6 -15.43 -7.82 -3.06
CA LEU A 6 -16.63 -7.15 -2.53
C LEU A 6 -17.66 -6.92 -3.63
N LYS A 7 -18.93 -7.11 -3.26
CA LYS A 7 -20.09 -6.98 -4.15
C LYS A 7 -20.93 -5.75 -3.80
N GLU A 8 -21.53 -5.10 -4.80
CA GLU A 8 -22.51 -4.02 -4.59
C GLU A 8 -23.93 -4.59 -4.64
N LYS A 9 -24.42 -5.09 -3.49
CA LYS A 9 -25.66 -5.87 -3.38
C LYS A 9 -26.94 -5.16 -3.87
N HIS A 10 -26.91 -3.83 -4.03
CA HIS A 10 -28.08 -3.07 -4.46
C HIS A 10 -28.16 -2.90 -5.99
N VAL A 11 -27.14 -3.32 -6.74
CA VAL A 11 -27.10 -3.21 -8.20
C VAL A 11 -26.83 -4.57 -8.82
N THR A 12 -27.62 -4.91 -9.84
CA THR A 12 -27.52 -6.22 -10.52
C THR A 12 -27.40 -6.05 -12.03
N TRP A 13 -26.72 -7.00 -12.67
CA TRP A 13 -26.61 -7.14 -14.12
C TRP A 13 -26.93 -8.60 -14.47
N HIS A 14 -27.91 -8.83 -15.35
CA HIS A 14 -28.47 -10.16 -15.65
C HIS A 14 -28.82 -10.97 -14.38
N GLY A 15 -29.38 -10.31 -13.36
CA GLY A 15 -29.75 -10.93 -12.09
C GLY A 15 -28.58 -11.26 -11.16
N GLN A 16 -27.34 -10.94 -11.54
CA GLN A 16 -26.15 -11.13 -10.70
C GLN A 16 -25.71 -9.82 -10.07
N ILE A 17 -25.32 -9.87 -8.79
CA ILE A 17 -24.78 -8.70 -8.08
C ILE A 17 -23.45 -8.27 -8.71
N ILE A 18 -23.31 -6.98 -9.03
CA ILE A 18 -22.10 -6.47 -9.68
C ILE A 18 -20.91 -6.33 -8.71
N PRO A 19 -19.66 -6.27 -9.22
CA PRO A 19 -18.49 -5.97 -8.39
C PRO A 19 -18.56 -4.57 -7.78
N GLY A 20 -18.34 -4.47 -6.46
CA GLY A 20 -18.30 -3.19 -5.76
C GLY A 20 -17.14 -2.30 -6.23
N ALA A 21 -16.02 -2.92 -6.63
CA ALA A 21 -14.86 -2.25 -7.21
C ALA A 21 -15.21 -1.43 -8.47
N LEU A 22 -15.99 -2.02 -9.39
CA LEU A 22 -16.45 -1.34 -10.61
C LEU A 22 -17.47 -0.25 -10.31
N PHE A 23 -18.38 -0.48 -9.36
CA PHE A 23 -19.36 0.53 -8.95
C PHE A 23 -18.69 1.80 -8.42
N ASP A 24 -17.73 1.65 -7.50
CA ASP A 24 -17.00 2.78 -6.92
C ASP A 24 -16.17 3.52 -7.97
N PHE A 25 -15.44 2.76 -8.80
CA PHE A 25 -14.62 3.29 -9.88
C PHE A 25 -15.45 4.11 -10.87
N ALA A 26 -16.51 3.50 -11.42
CA ALA A 26 -17.31 4.09 -12.47
C ALA A 26 -17.97 5.40 -12.03
N LEU A 27 -18.55 5.42 -10.82
CA LEU A 27 -19.22 6.63 -10.32
C LEU A 27 -18.24 7.74 -9.98
N TYR A 28 -17.10 7.44 -9.35
CA TYR A 28 -16.10 8.48 -9.09
C TYR A 28 -15.53 9.04 -10.39
N PHE A 29 -15.12 8.17 -11.32
CA PHE A 29 -14.58 8.59 -12.62
C PHE A 29 -15.60 9.45 -13.40
N TYR A 30 -16.81 8.93 -13.60
CA TYR A 30 -17.82 9.56 -14.46
C TYR A 30 -18.16 10.97 -13.99
N ASN A 31 -18.37 11.15 -12.69
CA ASN A 31 -18.80 12.43 -12.13
C ASN A 31 -17.68 13.47 -12.02
N ASN A 32 -16.39 13.06 -12.01
CA ASN A 32 -15.31 13.96 -11.63
C ASN A 32 -14.23 14.17 -12.70
N HIS A 33 -14.01 13.25 -13.65
CA HIS A 33 -12.84 13.30 -14.54
C HIS A 33 -12.67 14.65 -15.25
N LYS A 34 -13.74 15.25 -15.79
CA LYS A 34 -13.67 16.56 -16.48
C LYS A 34 -13.21 17.68 -15.55
N ALA A 35 -13.82 17.78 -14.37
CA ALA A 35 -13.49 18.83 -13.40
C ALA A 35 -12.07 18.65 -12.84
N LEU A 36 -11.63 17.40 -12.63
CA LEU A 36 -10.27 17.07 -12.19
C LEU A 36 -9.23 17.50 -13.23
N LEU A 37 -9.48 17.20 -14.50
CA LEU A 37 -8.59 17.59 -15.60
C LEU A 37 -8.56 19.11 -15.81
N GLN A 38 -9.71 19.78 -15.76
CA GLN A 38 -9.81 21.24 -15.92
C GLN A 38 -9.00 22.04 -14.89
N LYS A 39 -8.82 21.51 -13.67
CA LYS A 39 -8.02 22.15 -12.62
C LYS A 39 -6.55 21.68 -12.58
N GLY A 40 -6.07 20.98 -13.61
CA GLY A 40 -4.69 20.50 -13.70
C GLY A 40 -4.37 19.28 -12.83
N SER A 41 -5.39 18.51 -12.45
CA SER A 41 -5.26 17.23 -11.74
C SER A 41 -5.75 16.08 -12.65
N GLY A 42 -6.14 14.94 -12.09
CA GLY A 42 -6.62 13.79 -12.85
C GLY A 42 -7.43 12.80 -12.01
N PRO A 43 -8.10 11.83 -12.65
CA PRO A 43 -8.83 10.76 -11.97
C PRO A 43 -7.86 9.76 -11.34
N TYR A 44 -7.67 9.85 -10.02
CA TYR A 44 -6.70 9.06 -9.26
C TYR A 44 -7.35 8.00 -8.38
N PHE A 45 -6.74 6.82 -8.30
CA PHE A 45 -7.29 5.68 -7.56
C PHE A 45 -6.26 4.99 -6.67
N TYR A 46 -6.73 4.46 -5.54
CA TYR A 46 -6.04 3.43 -4.77
C TYR A 46 -6.71 2.07 -4.99
N LEU A 47 -5.91 1.06 -5.34
CA LEU A 47 -6.33 -0.30 -5.64
C LEU A 47 -5.90 -1.24 -4.50
N PRO A 48 -6.85 -1.75 -3.68
CA PRO A 48 -6.52 -2.57 -2.53
C PRO A 48 -6.51 -4.07 -2.84
N LYS A 49 -5.74 -4.80 -2.03
CA LYS A 49 -5.81 -6.26 -1.87
C LYS A 49 -5.64 -7.08 -3.15
N LEU A 50 -4.88 -6.56 -4.12
CA LEU A 50 -4.48 -7.37 -5.27
C LEU A 50 -3.61 -8.53 -4.79
N GLN A 51 -3.73 -9.67 -5.44
CA GLN A 51 -2.96 -10.88 -5.17
C GLN A 51 -2.09 -11.33 -6.35
N SER A 52 -2.36 -10.83 -7.56
CA SER A 52 -1.56 -11.20 -8.75
C SER A 52 -1.47 -10.08 -9.77
N HIS A 53 -0.48 -10.16 -10.65
CA HIS A 53 -0.34 -9.29 -11.81
C HIS A 53 -1.50 -9.43 -12.82
N HIS A 54 -2.20 -10.57 -12.88
CA HIS A 54 -3.40 -10.71 -13.69
C HIS A 54 -4.55 -9.82 -13.21
N GLU A 55 -4.68 -9.62 -11.89
CA GLU A 55 -5.66 -8.67 -11.34
C GLU A 55 -5.28 -7.22 -11.66
N ALA A 56 -3.98 -6.91 -11.69
CA ALA A 56 -3.48 -5.61 -12.15
C ALA A 56 -3.73 -5.40 -13.66
N MET A 57 -3.52 -6.44 -14.47
CA MET A 57 -3.82 -6.43 -15.91
C MET A 57 -5.31 -6.20 -16.17
N TRP A 58 -6.20 -6.83 -15.39
CA TRP A 58 -7.64 -6.58 -15.47
C TRP A 58 -7.99 -5.12 -15.16
N TRP A 59 -7.34 -4.50 -14.15
CA TRP A 59 -7.50 -3.06 -13.90
C TRP A 59 -7.01 -2.21 -15.08
N SER A 60 -5.90 -2.59 -15.70
CA SER A 60 -5.38 -1.94 -16.91
C SER A 60 -6.41 -1.97 -18.04
N GLU A 61 -7.07 -3.12 -18.27
CA GLU A 61 -8.14 -3.25 -19.27
C GLU A 61 -9.34 -2.34 -18.95
N VAL A 62 -9.76 -2.29 -17.67
CA VAL A 62 -10.85 -1.40 -17.23
C VAL A 62 -10.50 0.07 -17.48
N PHE A 63 -9.26 0.48 -17.20
CA PHE A 63 -8.81 1.86 -17.42
C PHE A 63 -8.69 2.20 -18.91
N HIS A 64 -8.07 1.34 -19.71
CA HIS A 64 -8.01 1.51 -21.17
C HIS A 64 -9.39 1.65 -21.80
N PHE A 65 -10.32 0.75 -21.44
CA PHE A 65 -11.70 0.83 -21.92
C PHE A 65 -12.35 2.16 -21.55
N THR A 66 -12.14 2.61 -20.30
CA THR A 66 -12.73 3.85 -19.81
C THR A 66 -12.14 5.06 -20.52
N GLU A 67 -10.82 5.14 -20.67
CA GLU A 67 -10.15 6.23 -21.39
C GLU A 67 -10.62 6.28 -22.84
N GLU A 68 -10.65 5.15 -23.54
CA GLU A 68 -11.13 5.05 -24.92
C GLU A 68 -12.59 5.50 -25.05
N TYR A 69 -13.48 4.99 -24.18
CA TYR A 69 -14.90 5.30 -24.20
C TYR A 69 -15.19 6.81 -24.01
N PHE A 70 -14.39 7.49 -23.19
CA PHE A 70 -14.52 8.92 -22.93
C PHE A 70 -13.62 9.80 -23.80
N GLY A 71 -12.85 9.21 -24.73
CA GLY A 71 -11.95 9.94 -25.63
C GLY A 71 -10.77 10.62 -24.91
N LEU A 72 -10.25 10.00 -23.86
CA LEU A 72 -9.08 10.47 -23.10
C LEU A 72 -7.79 9.80 -23.60
N GLU A 73 -6.66 10.46 -23.39
CA GLU A 73 -5.35 9.89 -23.69
C GLU A 73 -5.03 8.73 -22.74
N THR A 74 -4.34 7.70 -23.24
CA THR A 74 -3.90 6.56 -22.44
C THR A 74 -3.02 7.02 -21.28
N GLY A 75 -3.35 6.56 -20.07
CA GLY A 75 -2.62 6.92 -18.85
C GLY A 75 -3.09 8.24 -18.21
N THR A 76 -4.25 8.75 -18.61
CA THR A 76 -4.95 9.85 -17.92
C THR A 76 -5.39 9.41 -16.52
N ILE A 77 -5.89 8.19 -16.37
CA ILE A 77 -6.20 7.56 -15.09
C ILE A 77 -4.90 7.15 -14.42
N LYS A 78 -4.69 7.56 -13.17
CA LYS A 78 -3.53 7.11 -12.38
C LYS A 78 -3.95 6.28 -11.16
N ALA A 79 -3.15 5.27 -10.84
CA ALA A 79 -3.41 4.35 -9.75
C ALA A 79 -2.19 4.09 -8.86
N THR A 80 -2.40 4.00 -7.56
CA THR A 80 -1.43 3.46 -6.59
C THR A 80 -1.96 2.13 -6.07
N VAL A 81 -1.13 1.08 -6.11
CA VAL A 81 -1.53 -0.28 -5.71
C VAL A 81 -0.99 -0.59 -4.32
N LEU A 82 -1.85 -1.11 -3.43
CA LEU A 82 -1.40 -1.58 -2.11
C LEU A 82 -0.86 -3.00 -2.24
N ILE A 83 0.42 -3.20 -1.91
CA ILE A 83 1.01 -4.54 -1.80
C ILE A 83 0.72 -5.08 -0.41
N GLU A 84 -0.55 -5.22 -0.07
CA GLU A 84 -1.03 -5.59 1.26
C GLU A 84 -1.43 -7.06 1.34
N THR A 85 -0.92 -7.90 0.44
CA THR A 85 -1.15 -9.35 0.45
C THR A 85 0.16 -10.11 0.29
N LEU A 86 0.29 -11.27 0.96
CA LEU A 86 1.49 -12.09 0.84
C LEU A 86 1.75 -12.56 -0.60
N PRO A 87 0.76 -12.97 -1.41
CA PRO A 87 1.02 -13.31 -2.82
C PRO A 87 1.61 -12.14 -3.62
N ALA A 88 1.09 -10.92 -3.45
CA ALA A 88 1.49 -9.77 -4.26
C ALA A 88 2.94 -9.32 -4.04
N VAL A 89 3.56 -9.62 -2.89
CA VAL A 89 4.98 -9.26 -2.67
C VAL A 89 5.92 -9.99 -3.63
N PHE A 90 5.50 -11.15 -4.15
CA PHE A 90 6.27 -11.96 -5.10
C PHE A 90 6.02 -11.57 -6.56
N GLU A 91 5.09 -10.65 -6.82
CA GLU A 91 4.67 -10.26 -8.17
C GLU A 91 4.71 -8.73 -8.36
N MET A 92 5.47 -7.99 -7.54
CA MET A 92 5.47 -6.53 -7.56
C MET A 92 5.94 -5.95 -8.90
N ASP A 93 6.97 -6.55 -9.51
CA ASP A 93 7.52 -6.08 -10.79
C ASP A 93 6.54 -6.37 -11.95
N GLU A 94 5.88 -7.51 -11.91
CA GLU A 94 4.83 -7.91 -12.85
C GLU A 94 3.57 -7.05 -12.68
N ILE A 95 3.17 -6.72 -11.45
CA ILE A 95 2.05 -5.78 -11.17
C ILE A 95 2.35 -4.41 -11.77
N LEU A 96 3.57 -3.88 -11.55
CA LEU A 96 4.01 -2.62 -12.14
C LEU A 96 3.98 -2.69 -13.67
N PHE A 97 4.46 -3.79 -14.25
CA PHE A 97 4.47 -3.99 -15.69
C PHE A 97 3.06 -4.08 -16.29
N SER A 98 2.16 -4.85 -15.68
CA SER A 98 0.79 -5.08 -16.15
C SER A 98 -0.08 -3.83 -16.10
N LEU A 99 0.28 -2.84 -15.26
CA LEU A 99 -0.46 -1.58 -15.10
C LEU A 99 0.39 -0.36 -15.50
N LYS A 100 1.47 -0.54 -16.28
CA LYS A 100 2.52 0.47 -16.50
C LYS A 100 2.04 1.82 -17.05
N GLU A 101 0.95 1.86 -17.82
CA GLU A 101 0.38 3.11 -18.35
C GLU A 101 -0.32 3.95 -17.26
N HIS A 102 -0.88 3.28 -16.24
CA HIS A 102 -1.74 3.90 -15.23
C HIS A 102 -1.11 3.91 -13.83
N ILE A 103 -0.19 3.00 -13.52
CA ILE A 103 0.37 2.90 -12.17
C ILE A 103 1.39 4.02 -11.91
N VAL A 104 1.35 4.59 -10.71
CA VAL A 104 2.32 5.61 -10.26
C VAL A 104 3.09 5.18 -9.02
N GLY A 105 2.67 4.12 -8.32
CA GLY A 105 3.37 3.65 -7.15
C GLY A 105 2.76 2.41 -6.51
N LEU A 106 3.53 1.83 -5.59
CA LEU A 106 3.10 0.78 -4.69
C LEU A 106 3.10 1.28 -3.25
N ASN A 107 2.33 0.64 -2.39
CA ASN A 107 2.24 1.00 -0.97
C ASN A 107 2.50 -0.20 -0.05
N CYS A 108 3.26 0.07 1.02
CA CYS A 108 3.45 -0.85 2.13
C CYS A 108 2.24 -0.87 3.07
N GLY A 109 1.75 -2.06 3.45
CA GLY A 109 0.71 -2.25 4.46
C GLY A 109 1.13 -3.21 5.55
N ARG A 110 0.82 -2.92 6.82
CA ARG A 110 1.11 -3.82 7.95
C ARG A 110 -0.01 -4.83 8.19
N TRP A 111 -1.19 -4.34 8.60
CA TRP A 111 -2.26 -5.20 9.13
C TRP A 111 -2.83 -6.17 8.09
N ASP A 112 -3.16 -5.68 6.90
CA ASP A 112 -3.66 -6.54 5.83
C ASP A 112 -2.60 -7.51 5.30
N TYR A 113 -1.32 -7.10 5.29
CA TYR A 113 -0.21 -7.98 4.88
C TYR A 113 -0.02 -9.14 5.85
N ILE A 114 0.07 -8.88 7.16
CA ILE A 114 0.22 -9.96 8.16
C ILE A 114 -1.05 -10.83 8.26
N PHE A 115 -2.23 -10.24 8.04
CA PHE A 115 -3.47 -11.01 7.89
C PHE A 115 -3.39 -11.95 6.68
N SER A 116 -2.92 -11.44 5.54
CA SER A 116 -2.74 -12.23 4.33
C SER A 116 -1.68 -13.31 4.49
N TYR A 117 -0.58 -13.03 5.22
CA TYR A 117 0.43 -14.01 5.59
C TYR A 117 -0.21 -15.20 6.32
N ILE A 118 -0.97 -14.95 7.39
CA ILE A 118 -1.67 -15.98 8.16
C ILE A 118 -2.66 -16.74 7.26
N LYS A 119 -3.48 -16.03 6.48
CA LYS A 119 -4.48 -16.65 5.59
C LYS A 119 -3.86 -17.57 4.53
N THR A 120 -2.74 -17.13 3.96
CA THR A 120 -2.03 -17.84 2.89
C THR A 120 -1.32 -19.06 3.46
N LEU A 121 -0.63 -18.89 4.60
CA LEU A 121 0.18 -19.93 5.24
C LEU A 121 -0.58 -20.72 6.33
N LYS A 122 -1.91 -20.62 6.40
CA LYS A 122 -2.76 -21.22 7.45
C LYS A 122 -2.59 -22.73 7.71
N LYS A 123 -1.96 -23.47 6.79
CA LYS A 123 -1.71 -24.91 6.89
C LYS A 123 -0.27 -25.25 7.32
N HIS A 124 0.57 -24.25 7.58
CA HIS A 124 1.98 -24.40 7.91
C HIS A 124 2.20 -24.17 9.41
N PRO A 125 2.40 -25.24 10.21
CA PRO A 125 2.53 -25.12 11.67
C PRO A 125 3.80 -24.38 12.10
N ASP A 126 4.80 -24.28 11.23
CA ASP A 126 6.05 -23.52 11.41
C ASP A 126 5.90 -22.02 11.08
N ARG A 127 4.71 -21.55 10.69
CA ARG A 127 4.46 -20.16 10.25
C ARG A 127 3.45 -19.41 11.13
N VAL A 128 3.39 -19.77 12.42
CA VAL A 128 2.51 -19.10 13.38
C VAL A 128 3.17 -17.82 13.87
N LEU A 129 2.55 -16.67 13.60
CA LEU A 129 3.00 -15.38 14.09
C LEU A 129 2.73 -15.21 15.60
N PRO A 130 3.54 -14.42 16.31
CA PRO A 130 3.28 -14.02 17.69
C PRO A 130 2.13 -12.98 17.74
N ASP A 131 1.92 -12.40 18.92
CA ASP A 131 0.96 -11.31 19.12
C ASP A 131 1.16 -10.21 18.08
N ARG A 132 0.09 -9.86 17.35
CA ARG A 132 0.14 -8.91 16.23
C ARG A 132 0.70 -7.53 16.61
N GLN A 133 0.57 -7.17 17.88
CA GLN A 133 1.07 -5.95 18.50
C GLN A 133 2.60 -5.83 18.36
N VAL A 134 3.33 -6.96 18.48
CA VAL A 134 4.80 -7.03 18.38
C VAL A 134 5.32 -7.37 16.98
N VAL A 135 4.44 -7.69 16.03
CA VAL A 135 4.79 -7.91 14.61
C VAL A 135 4.93 -6.55 13.90
N THR A 136 5.96 -5.78 14.26
CA THR A 136 6.25 -4.40 13.81
C THR A 136 7.09 -4.36 12.52
N MET A 137 7.12 -3.20 11.83
CA MET A 137 7.77 -3.08 10.51
C MET A 137 9.29 -3.21 10.53
N ASP A 138 9.92 -3.11 11.70
CA ASP A 138 11.35 -3.39 11.92
C ASP A 138 11.68 -4.89 11.96
N LYS A 139 10.68 -5.77 12.08
CA LYS A 139 10.91 -7.23 12.07
C LYS A 139 11.47 -7.69 10.72
N PRO A 140 12.37 -8.71 10.70
CA PRO A 140 13.14 -9.06 9.51
C PRO A 140 12.33 -9.22 8.23
N PHE A 141 11.23 -10.00 8.24
CA PHE A 141 10.43 -10.25 7.04
C PHE A 141 9.66 -9.01 6.56
N LEU A 142 9.21 -8.14 7.47
CA LEU A 142 8.52 -6.89 7.11
C LEU A 142 9.48 -5.82 6.63
N ASN A 143 10.68 -5.76 7.22
CA ASN A 143 11.75 -4.90 6.72
C ASN A 143 12.22 -5.34 5.33
N ALA A 144 12.39 -6.66 5.11
CA ALA A 144 12.70 -7.22 3.79
C ALA A 144 11.61 -6.86 2.77
N TYR A 145 10.33 -7.02 3.12
CA TYR A 145 9.21 -6.58 2.30
C TYR A 145 9.29 -5.07 1.96
N SER A 146 9.51 -4.20 2.94
CA SER A 146 9.63 -2.74 2.72
C SER A 146 10.79 -2.41 1.77
N ARG A 147 11.99 -2.96 2.00
CA ARG A 147 13.16 -2.71 1.14
C ARG A 147 12.97 -3.25 -0.28
N LEU A 148 12.35 -4.42 -0.42
CA LEU A 148 12.06 -5.00 -1.74
C LEU A 148 11.07 -4.13 -2.51
N LEU A 149 10.04 -3.60 -1.85
CA LEU A 149 9.06 -2.71 -2.46
C LEU A 149 9.73 -1.43 -2.96
N VAL A 150 10.54 -0.77 -2.12
CA VAL A 150 11.30 0.45 -2.50
C VAL A 150 12.18 0.17 -3.72
N ARG A 151 13.00 -0.88 -3.66
CA ARG A 151 13.89 -1.27 -4.76
C ARG A 151 13.12 -1.50 -6.06
N THR A 152 12.01 -2.22 -5.99
CA THR A 152 11.20 -2.60 -7.16
C THR A 152 10.53 -1.38 -7.78
N CYS A 153 9.92 -0.52 -6.95
CA CYS A 153 9.30 0.73 -7.38
C CYS A 153 10.30 1.66 -8.07
N HIS A 154 11.42 1.96 -7.43
CA HIS A 154 12.36 2.96 -7.92
C HIS A 154 13.10 2.49 -9.18
N LYS A 155 13.35 1.18 -9.32
CA LYS A 155 13.84 0.58 -10.57
C LYS A 155 12.92 0.87 -11.77
N ARG A 156 11.62 1.07 -11.53
CA ARG A 156 10.60 1.36 -12.56
C ARG A 156 10.17 2.83 -12.61
N GLY A 157 10.78 3.69 -11.79
CA GLY A 157 10.37 5.10 -11.69
C GLY A 157 8.99 5.30 -11.06
N ALA A 158 8.51 4.32 -10.28
CA ALA A 158 7.26 4.39 -9.54
C ALA A 158 7.53 4.75 -8.07
N PHE A 159 6.56 5.38 -7.42
CA PHE A 159 6.64 5.75 -6.01
C PHE A 159 6.53 4.52 -5.09
N ALA A 160 7.32 4.49 -4.02
CA ALA A 160 7.25 3.55 -2.91
C ALA A 160 6.69 4.21 -1.66
N MET A 161 5.41 4.00 -1.37
CA MET A 161 4.73 4.60 -0.21
C MET A 161 4.89 3.74 1.06
N GLY A 162 5.19 4.37 2.18
CA GLY A 162 5.23 3.79 3.52
C GLY A 162 3.84 3.46 4.09
N GLY A 163 3.80 2.88 5.29
CA GLY A 163 2.59 2.36 5.89
C GLY A 163 1.75 3.40 6.65
N MET A 164 0.62 2.95 7.18
CA MET A 164 -0.30 3.79 7.97
C MET A 164 0.14 3.93 9.43
N ALA A 165 0.25 5.17 9.92
CA ALA A 165 0.18 5.47 11.36
C ALA A 165 -1.29 5.66 11.77
N ALA A 166 -1.88 4.62 12.38
CA ALA A 166 -3.31 4.55 12.70
C ALA A 166 -3.68 5.06 14.11
N PHE A 167 -2.79 5.80 14.78
CA PHE A 167 -3.03 6.25 16.15
C PHE A 167 -3.99 7.43 16.20
N ILE A 168 -4.81 7.49 17.25
CA ILE A 168 -5.60 8.66 17.61
C ILE A 168 -4.85 9.33 18.77
N PRO A 169 -4.51 10.63 18.67
CA PRO A 169 -3.82 11.34 19.75
C PRO A 169 -4.54 11.19 21.09
N ALA A 170 -3.79 10.85 22.13
CA ALA A 170 -4.35 10.67 23.48
C ALA A 170 -4.55 12.03 24.16
N LYS A 171 -5.52 12.11 25.09
CA LYS A 171 -5.73 13.30 25.91
C LYS A 171 -4.64 13.47 26.97
N ASP A 172 -4.10 12.36 27.47
CA ASP A 172 -3.01 12.37 28.43
C ASP A 172 -1.69 12.74 27.73
N PRO A 173 -0.97 13.79 28.19
CA PRO A 173 0.27 14.23 27.54
C PRO A 173 1.38 13.17 27.53
N GLN A 174 1.49 12.33 28.56
CA GLN A 174 2.57 11.33 28.63
C GLN A 174 2.30 10.16 27.68
N GLU A 175 1.06 9.67 27.64
CA GLU A 175 0.63 8.67 26.66
C GLU A 175 0.75 9.20 25.24
N ASN A 176 0.37 10.46 25.01
CA ASN A 176 0.47 11.08 23.69
C ASN A 176 1.93 11.19 23.24
N GLN A 177 2.87 11.54 24.14
CA GLN A 177 4.29 11.58 23.80
C GLN A 177 4.82 10.21 23.37
N LYS A 178 4.46 9.13 24.07
CA LYS A 178 4.85 7.76 23.68
C LYS A 178 4.35 7.38 22.28
N VAL A 179 3.13 7.81 21.95
CA VAL A 179 2.55 7.59 20.62
C VAL A 179 3.30 8.39 19.55
N LEU A 180 3.60 9.66 19.82
CA LEU A 180 4.35 10.52 18.90
C LEU A 180 5.76 9.99 18.67
N ASP A 181 6.47 9.57 19.72
CA ASP A 181 7.81 8.97 19.62
C ASP A 181 7.78 7.69 18.77
N LYS A 182 6.75 6.86 18.95
CA LYS A 182 6.57 5.65 18.14
C LYS A 182 6.32 5.98 16.67
N ILE A 183 5.45 6.95 16.39
CA ILE A 183 5.18 7.39 15.01
C ILE A 183 6.45 7.95 14.38
N HIS A 184 7.17 8.82 15.10
CA HIS A 184 8.42 9.40 14.63
C HIS A 184 9.44 8.31 14.26
N ASN A 185 9.61 7.30 15.12
CA ASN A 185 10.51 6.17 14.86
C ASN A 185 10.05 5.34 13.65
N ASP A 186 8.76 5.00 13.56
CA ASP A 186 8.21 4.25 12.44
C ASP A 186 8.39 5.02 11.11
N LYS A 187 8.17 6.34 11.12
CA LYS A 187 8.30 7.19 9.92
C LYS A 187 9.74 7.46 9.54
N SER A 188 10.63 7.54 10.53
CA SER A 188 12.06 7.65 10.30
C SER A 188 12.60 6.37 9.67
N LEU A 189 12.13 5.19 10.11
CA LEU A 189 12.47 3.92 9.46
C LEU A 189 12.00 3.88 8.00
N GLU A 190 10.76 4.32 7.73
CA GLU A 190 10.23 4.38 6.36
C GLU A 190 11.07 5.32 5.47
N ALA A 191 11.34 6.53 5.94
CA ALA A 191 12.13 7.52 5.21
C ALA A 191 13.56 7.03 4.96
N ASN A 192 14.22 6.46 5.98
CA ASN A 192 15.57 5.89 5.88
C ASN A 192 15.65 4.69 4.93
N ASN A 193 14.56 3.90 4.83
CA ASN A 193 14.49 2.80 3.87
C ASN A 193 14.38 3.27 2.41
N GLY A 194 14.03 4.53 2.18
CA GLY A 194 13.85 5.08 0.83
C GLY A 194 12.40 5.29 0.41
N HIS A 195 11.42 5.24 1.32
CA HIS A 195 10.04 5.54 0.94
C HIS A 195 9.87 7.01 0.49
N ASP A 196 9.01 7.27 -0.50
CA ASP A 196 8.76 8.62 -1.03
C ASP A 196 7.76 9.42 -0.19
N GLY A 197 6.96 8.73 0.62
CA GLY A 197 5.93 9.32 1.45
C GLY A 197 5.33 8.29 2.39
N THR A 198 4.37 8.73 3.21
CA THR A 198 3.78 7.95 4.29
C THR A 198 2.28 8.22 4.45
N TRP A 199 1.58 7.37 5.19
CA TRP A 199 0.17 7.57 5.58
C TRP A 199 0.00 7.90 7.07
N VAL A 200 -0.97 8.77 7.34
CA VAL A 200 -1.50 9.07 8.68
C VAL A 200 -3.03 8.97 8.66
N ALA A 201 -3.63 8.46 9.74
CA ALA A 201 -5.09 8.30 9.83
C ALA A 201 -5.79 9.51 10.47
N HIS A 202 -5.03 10.40 11.13
CA HIS A 202 -5.56 11.51 11.90
C HIS A 202 -4.81 12.81 11.54
N PRO A 203 -5.51 13.94 11.30
CA PRO A 203 -4.88 15.21 10.94
C PRO A 203 -3.82 15.69 11.94
N GLY A 204 -4.04 15.46 13.24
CA GLY A 204 -3.08 15.82 14.30
C GLY A 204 -1.75 15.05 14.27
N LEU A 205 -1.58 14.09 13.35
CA LEU A 205 -0.31 13.40 13.11
C LEU A 205 0.41 13.91 11.84
N ALA A 206 -0.22 14.80 11.08
CA ALA A 206 0.31 15.27 9.81
C ALA A 206 1.63 16.01 10.01
N ASP A 207 1.70 16.95 10.94
CA ASP A 207 2.90 17.75 11.18
C ASP A 207 4.10 16.88 11.59
N THR A 208 3.89 15.90 12.48
CA THR A 208 4.95 14.95 12.88
C THR A 208 5.45 14.11 11.70
N ALA A 209 4.55 13.60 10.86
CA ALA A 209 4.95 12.85 9.68
C ALA A 209 5.66 13.73 8.64
N MET A 210 5.17 14.96 8.46
CA MET A 210 5.76 15.95 7.57
C MET A 210 7.15 16.37 8.03
N GLU A 211 7.38 16.56 9.33
CA GLU A 211 8.69 16.91 9.89
C GLU A 211 9.74 15.84 9.55
N VAL A 212 9.40 14.56 9.79
CA VAL A 212 10.29 13.43 9.49
C VAL A 212 10.65 13.36 8.00
N PHE A 213 9.64 13.43 7.12
CA PHE A 213 9.88 13.36 5.68
C PHE A 213 10.55 14.62 5.15
N SER A 214 10.26 15.81 5.68
CA SER A 214 10.95 17.05 5.30
C SER A 214 12.43 16.99 5.66
N ALA A 215 12.76 16.47 6.84
CA ALA A 215 14.15 16.28 7.27
C ALA A 215 14.89 15.26 6.38
N ALA A 216 14.24 14.16 6.01
CA ALA A 216 14.85 13.14 5.15
C ALA A 216 14.98 13.58 3.68
N LEU A 217 13.99 14.31 3.16
CA LEU A 217 13.96 14.75 1.76
C LEU A 217 14.87 15.96 1.51
N GLY A 218 14.98 16.88 2.46
CA GLY A 218 15.65 18.16 2.24
C GLY A 218 14.95 18.96 1.14
N GLU A 219 15.67 19.27 0.06
CA GLU A 219 15.10 19.96 -1.12
C GLU A 219 14.41 19.02 -2.12
N ARG A 220 14.54 17.70 -1.93
CA ARG A 220 13.95 16.70 -2.83
C ARG A 220 12.43 16.64 -2.65
N THR A 221 11.72 16.34 -3.74
CA THR A 221 10.25 16.14 -3.69
C THR A 221 9.85 14.69 -3.46
N ASN A 222 10.78 13.75 -3.62
CA ASN A 222 10.63 12.31 -3.45
C ASN A 222 12.03 11.65 -3.31
N GLN A 223 12.07 10.32 -3.20
CA GLN A 223 13.29 9.52 -3.06
C GLN A 223 13.48 8.52 -4.22
N LEU A 224 12.96 8.80 -5.42
CA LEU A 224 13.11 7.93 -6.59
C LEU A 224 14.58 7.66 -6.96
N ASP A 225 15.51 8.49 -6.49
CA ASP A 225 16.96 8.33 -6.62
C ASP A 225 17.55 7.24 -5.69
N VAL A 226 16.83 6.84 -4.64
CA VAL A 226 17.27 5.81 -3.68
C VAL A 226 17.03 4.41 -4.25
N SER A 227 18.00 3.91 -5.03
CA SER A 227 17.83 2.67 -5.81
C SER A 227 17.78 1.38 -4.98
N ARG A 228 18.44 1.36 -3.82
CA ARG A 228 18.76 0.13 -3.04
C ARG A 228 19.43 -0.98 -3.86
N SER A 229 20.19 -0.64 -4.90
CA SER A 229 20.86 -1.62 -5.77
C SER A 229 21.94 -2.42 -5.06
N GLU A 230 22.55 -1.85 -4.01
CA GLU A 230 23.59 -2.47 -3.17
C GLU A 230 23.03 -3.47 -2.15
N ASP A 231 21.71 -3.51 -1.94
CA ASP A 231 21.10 -4.51 -1.07
C ASP A 231 21.33 -5.91 -1.65
N ALA A 232 21.74 -6.84 -0.79
CA ALA A 232 21.75 -8.26 -1.12
C ALA A 232 20.35 -8.69 -1.64
N PRO A 233 20.28 -9.67 -2.57
CA PRO A 233 19.00 -10.15 -3.07
C PRO A 233 18.09 -10.62 -1.92
N ILE A 234 16.89 -10.05 -1.86
CA ILE A 234 15.87 -10.46 -0.88
C ILE A 234 15.20 -11.73 -1.40
N THR A 235 15.21 -12.76 -0.57
CA THR A 235 14.74 -14.10 -0.91
C THR A 235 13.33 -14.35 -0.41
N ALA A 236 12.66 -15.35 -1.00
CA ALA A 236 11.37 -15.81 -0.49
C ALA A 236 11.47 -16.34 0.94
N ALA A 237 12.60 -16.95 1.32
CA ALA A 237 12.81 -17.41 2.69
C ALA A 237 12.76 -16.25 3.69
N GLU A 238 13.43 -15.13 3.41
CA GLU A 238 13.39 -13.93 4.26
C GLU A 238 11.99 -13.33 4.35
N LEU A 239 11.24 -13.29 3.25
CA LEU A 239 9.87 -12.77 3.21
C LEU A 239 8.85 -13.66 3.95
N LEU A 240 9.17 -14.95 4.10
CA LEU A 240 8.31 -15.96 4.72
C LEU A 240 8.70 -16.29 6.16
N GLU A 241 9.83 -15.80 6.66
CA GLU A 241 10.31 -16.13 8.00
C GLU A 241 9.47 -15.46 9.09
N PRO A 242 8.80 -16.22 9.98
CA PRO A 242 8.02 -15.62 11.05
C PRO A 242 8.97 -14.90 12.02
N CYS A 243 8.55 -13.75 12.54
CA CYS A 243 9.33 -13.03 13.53
C CYS A 243 9.17 -13.63 14.94
N ASP A 244 10.19 -13.45 15.78
CA ASP A 244 10.11 -13.79 17.20
C ASP A 244 9.11 -12.94 17.98
N GLY A 245 8.51 -13.57 18.99
CA GLY A 245 7.61 -12.94 19.96
C GLY A 245 6.79 -13.97 20.72
N GLU A 246 6.11 -13.50 21.76
CA GLU A 246 5.21 -14.33 22.56
C GLU A 246 3.78 -14.33 22.01
N ARG A 247 3.02 -15.36 22.37
CA ARG A 247 1.57 -15.45 22.17
C ARG A 247 0.93 -15.39 23.55
N THR A 248 0.39 -14.25 23.92
CA THR A 248 -0.04 -13.99 25.30
C THR A 248 -1.56 -13.97 25.43
N GLU A 249 -2.08 -14.25 26.63
CA GLU A 249 -3.51 -14.09 26.90
C GLU A 249 -3.95 -12.63 26.78
N GLU A 250 -3.10 -11.69 27.20
CA GLU A 250 -3.37 -10.25 27.11
C GLU A 250 -3.46 -9.79 25.66
N GLY A 251 -2.54 -10.22 24.79
CA GLY A 251 -2.57 -9.88 23.36
C GLY A 251 -3.76 -10.48 22.61
N MET A 252 -4.31 -11.58 23.11
CA MET A 252 -5.51 -12.25 22.58
C MET A 252 -6.82 -11.55 22.97
N ARG A 253 -6.90 -10.94 24.16
CA ARG A 253 -8.09 -10.24 24.66
C ARG A 253 -8.29 -8.90 23.95
#